data_AF-A0A1C0VJQ2-F1
#
_entry.id   AF-A0A1C0VJQ2-F1
#
_cell.length_a   1.000
_cell.length_b   1.000
_cell.length_c   1.000
_cell.angle_alpha   90.00
_cell.angle_beta   90.00
_cell.angle_gamma   90.00
#
_symmetry.space_group_name_H-M   'P 1'
#
loop_
_entity.id
_entity.type
_entity.pdbx_description
1 polymer ?
#
loop_
_entity_poly.entity_id
_entity_poly.type
_entity_poly.pdbx_seq_one_letter_code
_entity_poly.pdbx_strand_id
1 'polypeptide(L)'
;MPLVGCGFSFKADIQNGNLVVNSGYEISETLLNQSPISFKGDPASFVETIDRFEIQEGQVRAFGKFVCPDKRLEPGSLDFVLQASSRQLLEAKIARVDSPCITLADPRIITVNQLLADSFQRLAAGTREIEVTQVKVGDQKIAIDFQWVTPLESPSPAASPAAPDRPANSPSTPNNQAPSDSLPNNPLPNNQPGTDI
;
A
#
# COMPACT_ATOMS: atom_id res chain seq x y z
N MET A 1 -21.57 3.83 -32.58
CA MET A 1 -21.30 2.68 -31.71
C MET A 1 -20.55 3.20 -30.49
N PRO A 2 -21.13 3.21 -29.28
CA PRO A 2 -20.41 3.69 -28.11
C PRO A 2 -19.37 2.64 -27.73
N LEU A 3 -18.12 3.07 -27.55
CA LEU A 3 -17.08 2.27 -26.91
C LEU A 3 -17.54 2.02 -25.47
N VAL A 4 -17.96 0.79 -25.15
CA VAL A 4 -18.19 0.34 -23.78
C VAL A 4 -16.81 0.01 -23.19
N GLY A 5 -16.01 1.07 -23.06
CA GLY A 5 -14.69 1.09 -22.45
C GLY A 5 -14.81 1.27 -20.94
N CYS A 6 -13.72 1.01 -20.24
CA CYS A 6 -13.65 1.04 -18.78
C CYS A 6 -14.41 2.23 -18.17
N GLY A 7 -15.29 1.96 -17.21
CA GLY A 7 -15.91 3.01 -16.43
C GLY A 7 -14.97 3.41 -15.30
N PHE A 8 -14.60 4.69 -15.21
CA PHE A 8 -13.96 5.23 -14.02
C PHE A 8 -14.91 6.20 -13.35
N SER A 9 -15.25 5.95 -12.09
CA SER A 9 -16.01 6.88 -11.26
C SER A 9 -15.12 7.47 -10.18
N PHE A 10 -15.26 8.77 -9.90
CA PHE A 10 -14.57 9.43 -8.80
C PHE A 10 -15.55 10.30 -8.02
N LYS A 11 -15.41 10.31 -6.69
CA LYS A 11 -16.15 11.20 -5.80
C LYS A 11 -15.25 11.59 -4.63
N ALA A 12 -14.99 12.88 -4.50
CA ALA A 12 -14.27 13.45 -3.37
C ALA A 12 -15.24 14.18 -2.44
N ASP A 13 -15.02 14.04 -1.13
CA ASP A 13 -15.82 14.67 -0.08
C ASP A 13 -14.91 15.04 1.11
N ILE A 14 -15.34 15.99 1.95
CA ILE A 14 -14.61 16.36 3.17
C ILE A 14 -15.39 15.82 4.37
N GLN A 15 -14.78 14.90 5.11
CA GLN A 15 -15.40 14.28 6.27
C GLN A 15 -14.46 14.37 7.48
N ASN A 16 -14.93 14.98 8.57
CA ASN A 16 -14.18 15.12 9.82
C ASN A 16 -12.78 15.75 9.66
N GLY A 17 -12.62 16.73 8.76
CA GLY A 17 -11.33 17.37 8.49
C GLY A 17 -10.40 16.57 7.58
N ASN A 18 -10.86 15.46 7.02
CA ASN A 18 -10.12 14.67 6.03
C ASN A 18 -10.76 14.81 4.65
N LEU A 19 -9.94 14.86 3.61
CA LEU A 19 -10.37 14.60 2.25
C LEU A 19 -10.54 13.09 2.09
N VAL A 20 -11.77 12.66 1.84
CA VAL A 20 -12.13 11.27 1.53
C VAL A 20 -12.42 11.19 0.05
N VAL A 21 -11.67 10.36 -0.68
CA VAL A 21 -11.92 10.13 -2.09
C VAL A 21 -12.29 8.67 -2.31
N ASN A 22 -13.45 8.48 -2.94
CA ASN A 22 -13.93 7.18 -3.40
C ASN A 22 -13.76 7.12 -4.91
N SER A 23 -13.15 6.06 -5.41
CA SER A 23 -13.00 5.80 -6.83
C SER A 23 -13.47 4.39 -7.16
N GLY A 24 -13.97 4.21 -8.38
CA GLY A 24 -14.46 2.92 -8.87
C GLY A 24 -13.94 2.67 -10.27
N TYR A 25 -13.58 1.43 -10.56
CA TYR A 25 -13.14 0.99 -11.88
C TYR A 25 -13.97 -0.20 -12.34
N GLU A 26 -14.53 -0.11 -13.53
CA GLU A 26 -15.28 -1.19 -14.18
C GLU A 26 -14.54 -1.75 -15.40
N ILE A 27 -14.44 -3.08 -15.46
CA ILE A 27 -13.92 -3.84 -16.60
C ILE A 27 -15.06 -4.67 -17.16
N SER A 28 -15.37 -4.52 -18.45
CA SER A 28 -16.37 -5.34 -19.13
C SER A 28 -15.77 -6.60 -19.76
N GLU A 29 -16.58 -7.63 -19.91
CA GLU A 29 -16.19 -8.84 -20.66
C GLU A 29 -15.81 -8.50 -22.11
N THR A 30 -16.55 -7.58 -22.73
CA THR A 30 -16.24 -7.09 -24.08
C THR A 30 -14.83 -6.54 -24.17
N LEU A 31 -14.38 -5.78 -23.15
CA LEU A 31 -13.03 -5.24 -23.09
C LEU A 31 -11.98 -6.35 -22.93
N LEU A 32 -12.20 -7.31 -22.02
CA LEU A 32 -11.29 -8.45 -21.82
C LEU A 32 -11.09 -9.26 -23.10
N ASN A 33 -12.12 -9.35 -23.93
CA ASN A 33 -12.12 -10.12 -25.18
C ASN A 33 -11.70 -9.32 -26.42
N GLN A 34 -11.24 -8.06 -26.28
CA GLN A 34 -10.84 -7.26 -27.45
C GLN A 34 -9.62 -7.84 -28.16
N SER A 35 -8.72 -8.51 -27.43
CA SER A 35 -7.50 -9.07 -28.00
C SER A 35 -7.07 -10.33 -27.25
N PRO A 36 -6.72 -11.42 -27.96
CA PRO A 36 -6.08 -12.57 -27.33
C PRO A 36 -4.77 -12.17 -26.64
N ILE A 37 -4.52 -12.73 -25.47
CA ILE A 37 -3.27 -12.57 -24.73
C ILE A 37 -2.34 -13.72 -25.11
N SER A 38 -1.14 -13.41 -25.56
CA SER A 38 -0.12 -14.41 -25.90
C SER A 38 1.05 -14.35 -24.93
N PHE A 39 1.42 -15.50 -24.39
CA PHE A 39 2.55 -15.71 -23.48
C PHE A 39 3.68 -16.51 -24.15
N LYS A 40 3.63 -16.65 -25.49
CA LYS A 40 4.65 -17.36 -26.25
C LYS A 40 6.05 -16.87 -25.91
N GLY A 41 6.94 -17.83 -25.61
CA GLY A 41 8.33 -17.55 -25.28
C GLY A 41 8.61 -17.33 -23.80
N ASP A 42 7.58 -17.28 -22.94
CA ASP A 42 7.77 -17.27 -21.49
C ASP A 42 7.97 -18.72 -20.98
N PRO A 43 9.19 -19.09 -20.53
CA PRO A 43 9.47 -20.44 -20.06
C PRO A 43 8.79 -20.77 -18.73
N ALA A 44 8.35 -19.75 -17.96
CA ALA A 44 7.61 -19.95 -16.73
C ALA A 44 6.10 -20.13 -16.98
N SER A 45 5.62 -19.82 -18.20
CA SER A 45 4.20 -19.88 -18.49
C SER A 45 3.71 -21.31 -18.69
N PHE A 46 2.56 -21.60 -18.08
CA PHE A 46 1.79 -22.82 -18.30
C PHE A 46 0.62 -22.61 -19.26
N VAL A 47 0.48 -21.38 -19.78
CA VAL A 47 -0.50 -20.95 -20.79
C VAL A 47 0.26 -20.39 -21.98
N GLU A 48 -0.05 -20.81 -23.20
CA GLU A 48 0.51 -20.19 -24.40
C GLU A 48 -0.31 -18.98 -24.83
N THR A 49 -1.62 -19.12 -24.84
CA THR A 49 -2.56 -18.07 -25.25
C THR A 49 -3.82 -18.13 -24.41
N ILE A 50 -4.36 -16.98 -24.04
CA ILE A 50 -5.76 -16.81 -23.63
C ILE A 50 -6.49 -16.12 -24.77
N ASP A 51 -7.48 -16.78 -25.35
CA ASP A 51 -8.24 -16.27 -26.49
C ASP A 51 -9.60 -15.70 -26.10
N ARG A 52 -10.12 -16.10 -24.95
CA ARG A 52 -11.44 -15.70 -24.49
C ARG A 52 -11.55 -15.62 -22.97
N PHE A 53 -12.30 -14.64 -22.49
CA PHE A 53 -12.73 -14.51 -21.11
C PHE A 53 -14.26 -14.59 -21.02
N GLU A 54 -14.76 -15.25 -20.00
CA GLU A 54 -16.16 -15.21 -19.58
C GLU A 54 -16.20 -14.71 -18.14
N ILE A 55 -16.96 -13.65 -17.88
CA ILE A 55 -17.19 -13.16 -16.52
C ILE A 55 -18.48 -13.82 -16.04
N GLN A 56 -18.41 -14.47 -14.88
CA GLN A 56 -19.55 -15.12 -14.23
C GLN A 56 -19.65 -14.59 -12.80
N GLU A 57 -20.82 -14.68 -12.18
CA GLU A 57 -20.98 -14.23 -10.81
C GLU A 57 -19.90 -14.84 -9.89
N GLY A 58 -19.09 -13.96 -9.27
CA GLY A 58 -18.00 -14.32 -8.36
C GLY A 58 -16.68 -14.78 -9.00
N GLN A 59 -16.59 -14.97 -10.32
CA GLN A 59 -15.37 -15.48 -10.96
C GLN A 59 -15.19 -15.04 -12.43
N VAL A 60 -13.95 -15.06 -12.90
CA VAL A 60 -13.61 -14.83 -14.31
C VAL A 60 -13.00 -16.11 -14.87
N ARG A 61 -13.63 -16.70 -15.88
CA ARG A 61 -13.09 -17.86 -16.58
C ARG A 61 -12.28 -17.41 -17.79
N ALA A 62 -11.04 -17.84 -17.90
CA ALA A 62 -10.20 -17.63 -19.07
C ALA A 62 -10.03 -18.95 -19.84
N PHE A 63 -10.24 -18.92 -21.15
CA PHE A 63 -10.07 -20.04 -22.06
C PHE A 63 -8.82 -19.83 -22.90
N GLY A 64 -8.17 -20.93 -23.28
CA GLY A 64 -6.97 -20.82 -24.07
C GLY A 64 -6.26 -22.14 -24.32
N LYS A 65 -4.98 -22.02 -24.70
CA LYS A 65 -4.07 -23.14 -24.94
C LYS A 65 -3.06 -23.22 -23.82
N PHE A 66 -2.93 -24.39 -23.25
CA PHE A 66 -2.13 -24.69 -22.07
C PHE A 66 -0.92 -25.52 -22.45
N VAL A 67 0.23 -25.19 -21.87
CA VAL A 67 1.50 -25.88 -22.11
C VAL A 67 1.62 -27.03 -21.13
N CYS A 68 1.39 -28.23 -21.61
CA CYS A 68 1.55 -29.46 -20.83
C CYS A 68 3.03 -29.68 -20.45
N PRO A 69 3.31 -30.49 -19.41
CA PRO A 69 4.69 -30.84 -19.03
C PRO A 69 5.52 -31.50 -20.16
N ASP A 70 4.85 -32.22 -21.06
CA ASP A 70 5.45 -32.84 -22.26
C ASP A 70 5.58 -31.86 -23.45
N LYS A 71 5.33 -30.57 -23.22
CA LYS A 71 5.32 -29.46 -24.19
C LYS A 71 4.22 -29.52 -25.23
N ARG A 72 3.26 -30.45 -25.13
CA ARG A 72 2.07 -30.41 -25.98
C ARG A 72 1.18 -29.22 -25.58
N LEU A 73 0.44 -28.73 -26.55
CA LEU A 73 -0.53 -27.66 -26.36
C LEU A 73 -1.91 -28.26 -26.34
N GLU A 74 -2.61 -28.09 -25.23
CA GLU A 74 -3.96 -28.62 -25.05
C GLU A 74 -4.93 -27.47 -24.73
N PRO A 75 -6.17 -27.50 -25.23
CA PRO A 75 -7.18 -26.53 -24.82
C PRO A 75 -7.52 -26.71 -23.34
N GLY A 76 -7.91 -25.62 -22.69
CA GLY A 76 -8.35 -25.66 -21.29
C GLY A 76 -8.97 -24.34 -20.84
N SER A 77 -9.26 -24.27 -19.54
CA SER A 77 -9.70 -23.04 -18.90
C SER A 77 -9.20 -22.90 -17.45
N LEU A 78 -9.19 -21.65 -16.97
CA LEU A 78 -8.87 -21.26 -15.61
C LEU A 78 -9.99 -20.42 -15.04
N ASP A 79 -10.38 -20.67 -13.80
CA ASP A 79 -11.25 -19.75 -13.06
C ASP A 79 -10.40 -18.91 -12.12
N PHE A 80 -10.46 -17.60 -12.31
CA PHE A 80 -9.89 -16.60 -11.42
C PHE A 80 -10.98 -16.09 -10.48
N VAL A 81 -10.68 -16.07 -9.19
CA VAL A 81 -11.50 -15.36 -8.20
C VAL A 81 -10.81 -14.05 -7.90
N LEU A 82 -11.58 -12.95 -7.92
CA LEU A 82 -11.14 -11.63 -7.49
C LEU A 82 -11.95 -11.22 -6.27
N GLN A 83 -11.26 -10.78 -5.22
CA GLN A 83 -11.91 -10.38 -3.97
C GLN A 83 -11.13 -9.29 -3.24
N ALA A 84 -11.80 -8.59 -2.33
CA ALA A 84 -11.12 -7.79 -1.33
C ALA A 84 -10.60 -8.72 -0.22
N SER A 85 -9.30 -8.66 0.07
CA SER A 85 -8.69 -9.39 1.17
C SER A 85 -9.08 -8.79 2.53
N SER A 86 -8.79 -9.52 3.62
CA SER A 86 -9.01 -9.03 4.99
C SER A 86 -8.21 -7.78 5.36
N ARG A 87 -7.18 -7.44 4.57
CA ARG A 87 -6.39 -6.22 4.71
C ARG A 87 -6.83 -5.11 3.74
N GLN A 88 -8.03 -5.22 3.16
CA GLN A 88 -8.59 -4.28 2.20
C GLN A 88 -7.69 -4.09 0.96
N LEU A 89 -7.06 -5.17 0.50
CA LEU A 89 -6.27 -5.19 -0.73
C LEU A 89 -6.97 -6.04 -1.78
N LEU A 90 -6.77 -5.73 -3.06
CA LEU A 90 -7.23 -6.60 -4.14
C LEU A 90 -6.47 -7.92 -4.07
N GLU A 91 -7.18 -9.03 -4.13
CA GLU A 91 -6.64 -10.37 -4.23
C GLU A 91 -7.17 -11.01 -5.51
N ALA A 92 -6.29 -11.66 -6.25
CA ALA A 92 -6.68 -12.51 -7.38
C ALA A 92 -5.99 -13.87 -7.25
N LYS A 93 -6.74 -14.95 -7.51
CA LYS A 93 -6.26 -16.32 -7.39
C LYS A 93 -6.87 -17.21 -8.45
N ILE A 94 -6.06 -18.10 -9.02
CA ILE A 94 -6.54 -19.24 -9.80
C ILE A 94 -7.17 -20.25 -8.84
N ALA A 95 -8.50 -20.37 -8.90
CA ALA A 95 -9.30 -21.21 -8.01
C ALA A 95 -9.67 -22.55 -8.64
N ARG A 96 -9.71 -22.63 -9.98
CA ARG A 96 -9.98 -23.87 -10.72
C ARG A 96 -9.16 -23.93 -12.01
N VAL A 97 -8.81 -25.15 -12.40
CA VAL A 97 -8.18 -25.47 -13.68
C VAL A 97 -9.01 -26.58 -14.31
N ASP A 98 -9.37 -26.41 -15.57
CA ASP A 98 -9.95 -27.46 -16.40
C ASP A 98 -9.03 -27.68 -17.60
N SER A 99 -8.16 -28.68 -17.51
CA SER A 99 -7.16 -29.01 -18.51
C SER A 99 -6.81 -30.49 -18.41
N PRO A 100 -6.51 -31.18 -19.54
CA PRO A 100 -6.16 -32.59 -19.52
C PRO A 100 -4.79 -32.88 -18.89
N CYS A 101 -3.92 -31.87 -18.74
CA CYS A 101 -2.52 -32.07 -18.35
C CYS A 101 -2.04 -31.13 -17.24
N ILE A 102 -2.89 -30.22 -16.77
CA ILE A 102 -2.56 -29.25 -15.72
C ILE A 102 -3.62 -29.31 -14.62
N THR A 103 -3.17 -29.26 -13.37
CA THR A 103 -4.04 -29.22 -12.19
C THR A 103 -3.66 -28.04 -11.31
N LEU A 104 -4.50 -27.68 -10.34
CA LEU A 104 -4.18 -26.64 -9.35
C LEU A 104 -2.89 -26.92 -8.54
N ALA A 105 -2.47 -28.19 -8.46
CA ALA A 105 -1.24 -28.59 -7.79
C ALA A 105 0.01 -28.46 -8.68
N ASP A 106 -0.13 -28.05 -9.95
CA ASP A 106 1.01 -27.77 -10.82
C ASP A 106 1.89 -26.67 -10.19
N PRO A 107 3.20 -26.91 -10.00
CA PRO A 107 4.09 -25.94 -9.38
C PRO A 107 4.06 -24.56 -10.04
N ARG A 108 3.85 -24.49 -11.37
CA ARG A 108 3.77 -23.22 -12.10
C ARG A 108 2.53 -22.41 -11.69
N ILE A 109 1.41 -23.07 -11.40
CA ILE A 109 0.20 -22.42 -10.90
C ILE A 109 0.39 -21.92 -9.47
N ILE A 110 1.06 -22.71 -8.63
CA ILE A 110 1.41 -22.29 -7.26
C ILE A 110 2.28 -21.03 -7.32
N THR A 111 3.30 -21.02 -8.18
CA THR A 111 4.16 -19.84 -8.39
C THR A 111 3.38 -18.64 -8.89
N VAL A 112 2.47 -18.80 -9.86
CA VAL A 112 1.66 -17.67 -10.34
C VAL A 112 0.74 -17.12 -9.26
N ASN A 113 0.07 -17.97 -8.47
CA ASN A 113 -0.76 -17.51 -7.35
C ASN A 113 0.07 -16.77 -6.28
N GLN A 114 1.31 -17.21 -6.02
CA GLN A 114 2.22 -16.48 -5.12
C GLN A 114 2.63 -15.13 -5.71
N LEU A 115 3.00 -15.09 -6.99
CA LEU A 115 3.36 -13.84 -7.67
C LEU A 115 2.21 -12.83 -7.70
N LEU A 116 0.97 -13.29 -7.89
CA LEU A 116 -0.22 -12.45 -7.79
C LEU A 116 -0.35 -11.86 -6.38
N ALA A 117 -0.31 -12.71 -5.35
CA ALA A 117 -0.38 -12.27 -3.96
C ALA A 117 0.72 -11.26 -3.61
N ASP A 118 1.97 -11.54 -3.98
CA ASP A 118 3.12 -10.68 -3.73
C ASP A 118 3.03 -9.35 -4.49
N SER A 119 2.49 -9.37 -5.71
CA SER A 119 2.32 -8.15 -6.50
C SER A 119 1.28 -7.22 -5.88
N PHE A 120 0.15 -7.75 -5.42
CA PHE A 120 -0.84 -6.93 -4.72
C PHE A 120 -0.35 -6.44 -3.37
N GLN A 121 0.41 -7.25 -2.62
CA GLN A 121 1.05 -6.80 -1.38
C GLN A 121 2.06 -5.68 -1.62
N ARG A 122 2.87 -5.77 -2.68
CA ARG A 122 3.83 -4.71 -3.03
C ARG A 122 3.13 -3.42 -3.45
N LEU A 123 2.06 -3.52 -4.24
CA LEU A 123 1.23 -2.37 -4.61
C LEU A 123 0.70 -1.68 -3.35
N ALA A 124 0.12 -2.45 -2.43
CA ALA A 124 -0.38 -1.95 -1.15
C ALA A 124 0.68 -1.27 -0.29
N ALA A 125 1.89 -1.84 -0.22
CA ALA A 125 2.98 -1.26 0.55
C ALA A 125 3.44 0.10 -0.03
N GLY A 126 3.30 0.30 -1.34
CA GLY A 126 3.60 1.56 -2.02
C GLY A 126 2.49 2.61 -1.88
N THR A 127 1.24 2.19 -1.68
CA THR A 127 0.07 3.08 -1.57
C THR A 127 -0.52 2.99 -0.16
N ARG A 128 0.12 3.66 0.81
CA ARG A 128 -0.27 3.63 2.23
C ARG A 128 -1.68 4.16 2.55
N GLU A 129 -2.36 4.75 1.57
CA GLU A 129 -3.63 5.43 1.78
C GLU A 129 -4.79 4.81 0.98
N ILE A 130 -4.55 3.82 0.11
CA ILE A 130 -5.59 3.26 -0.76
C ILE A 130 -6.09 1.91 -0.22
N GLU A 131 -7.38 1.87 0.14
CA GLU A 131 -8.10 0.68 0.57
C GLU A 131 -9.05 0.21 -0.53
N VAL A 132 -9.04 -1.07 -0.86
CA VAL A 132 -10.07 -1.73 -1.67
C VAL A 132 -11.27 -1.98 -0.78
N THR A 133 -12.35 -1.24 -1.02
CA THR A 133 -13.58 -1.31 -0.22
C THR A 133 -14.50 -2.40 -0.72
N GLN A 134 -14.51 -2.66 -2.03
CA GLN A 134 -15.37 -3.67 -2.63
C GLN A 134 -14.78 -4.23 -3.93
N VAL A 135 -14.98 -5.52 -4.14
CA VAL A 135 -14.78 -6.18 -5.44
C VAL A 135 -16.07 -6.93 -5.77
N LYS A 136 -16.67 -6.63 -6.92
CA LYS A 136 -17.87 -7.29 -7.41
C LYS A 136 -17.63 -7.85 -8.80
N VAL A 137 -17.70 -9.18 -8.92
CA VAL A 137 -17.69 -9.87 -10.21
C VAL A 137 -19.13 -10.30 -10.51
N GLY A 138 -19.77 -9.63 -11.49
CA GLY A 138 -21.14 -9.92 -11.92
C GLY A 138 -21.16 -10.68 -13.25
N ASP A 139 -22.30 -10.67 -13.95
CA ASP A 139 -22.48 -11.53 -15.14
C ASP A 139 -21.70 -11.11 -16.40
N GLN A 140 -21.20 -9.87 -16.46
CA GLN A 140 -20.48 -9.33 -17.64
C GLN A 140 -19.45 -8.27 -17.29
N LYS A 141 -19.27 -7.98 -15.99
CA LYS A 141 -18.44 -6.88 -15.52
C LYS A 141 -17.77 -7.21 -14.19
N ILE A 142 -16.57 -6.70 -14.02
CA ILE A 142 -15.86 -6.62 -12.75
C ILE A 142 -15.88 -5.16 -12.33
N ALA A 143 -16.35 -4.88 -11.11
CA ALA A 143 -16.27 -3.57 -10.48
C ALA A 143 -15.33 -3.65 -9.27
N ILE A 144 -14.40 -2.70 -9.17
CA ILE A 144 -13.46 -2.58 -8.07
C ILE A 144 -13.58 -1.16 -7.51
N ASP A 145 -13.97 -1.06 -6.24
CA ASP A 145 -14.10 0.20 -5.52
C ASP A 145 -12.94 0.40 -4.55
N PHE A 146 -12.41 1.61 -4.53
CA PHE A 146 -11.28 2.02 -3.73
C PHE A 146 -11.61 3.29 -2.95
N GLN A 147 -11.05 3.43 -1.76
CA GLN A 147 -11.10 4.65 -0.96
C GLN A 147 -9.68 5.06 -0.56
N TRP A 148 -9.40 6.36 -0.57
CA TRP A 148 -8.28 6.90 0.17
C TRP A 148 -8.68 8.11 1.00
N VAL A 149 -7.97 8.29 2.12
CA VAL A 149 -8.25 9.33 3.10
C VAL A 149 -6.96 10.10 3.35
N THR A 150 -6.99 11.40 3.05
CA THR A 150 -5.86 12.30 3.29
C THR A 150 -6.29 13.37 4.30
N PRO A 151 -5.60 13.53 5.44
CA PRO A 151 -5.89 14.61 6.37
C PRO A 151 -5.69 15.97 5.71
N LEU A 152 -6.65 16.88 5.86
CA LEU A 152 -6.44 18.27 5.47
C LEU A 152 -5.73 18.93 6.65
N GLU A 153 -4.41 19.17 6.53
CA GLU A 153 -3.71 19.97 7.51
C GLU A 153 -4.45 21.29 7.70
N SER A 154 -4.92 21.53 8.93
CA SER A 154 -5.40 22.87 9.30
C SER A 154 -4.21 23.82 9.17
N PRO A 155 -4.37 25.02 8.59
CA PRO A 155 -3.27 25.97 8.53
C PRO A 155 -2.74 26.18 9.95
N SER A 156 -1.46 25.87 10.14
CA SER A 156 -0.76 26.08 11.41
C SER A 156 -1.01 27.53 11.84
N PRO A 157 -1.45 27.80 13.08
CA PRO A 157 -1.73 29.16 13.50
C PRO A 157 -0.46 29.98 13.28
N ALA A 158 -0.55 30.99 12.42
CA ALA A 158 0.56 31.87 12.10
C ALA A 158 1.23 32.29 13.40
N ALA A 159 2.54 32.04 13.52
CA ALA A 159 3.33 32.51 14.64
C ALA A 159 2.99 33.98 14.86
N SER A 160 2.45 34.30 16.05
CA SER A 160 2.14 35.70 16.39
C SER A 160 3.39 36.54 16.11
N PRO A 161 3.26 37.69 15.42
CA PRO A 161 4.41 38.54 15.17
C PRO A 161 5.03 38.91 16.51
N ALA A 162 6.34 38.67 16.63
CA ALA A 162 7.11 39.06 17.81
C ALA A 162 6.85 40.54 18.10
N ALA A 163 6.59 40.86 19.37
CA ALA A 163 6.37 42.22 19.82
C ALA A 163 7.56 43.12 19.41
N PRO A 164 7.34 44.40 19.05
CA PRO A 164 8.41 45.27 18.59
C PRO A 164 9.46 45.47 19.69
N ASP A 165 10.72 45.25 19.36
CA ASP A 165 11.87 45.58 20.19
C ASP A 165 11.82 47.04 20.63
N ARG A 166 11.82 47.26 21.95
CA ARG A 166 11.96 48.60 22.55
C ARG A 166 13.43 49.02 22.42
N PRO A 167 13.74 50.19 21.84
CA PRO A 167 15.12 50.60 21.63
C PRO A 167 15.84 50.95 22.94
N ALA A 168 17.14 50.65 22.91
CA ALA A 168 18.11 50.75 23.99
C ALA A 168 18.24 52.15 24.60
N ASN A 169 18.52 52.19 25.91
CA ASN A 169 19.20 53.32 26.56
C ASN A 169 20.23 52.78 27.56
N SER A 170 21.50 52.96 27.23
CA SER A 170 22.67 53.09 28.11
C SER A 170 23.25 54.49 27.84
N PRO A 171 24.10 55.16 28.69
CA PRO A 171 25.14 54.51 29.50
C PRO A 171 25.64 55.19 30.82
N SER A 172 26.48 54.45 31.57
CA SER A 172 27.62 54.83 32.45
C SER A 172 27.41 55.68 33.73
N THR A 173 27.89 55.28 34.92
CA THR A 173 29.31 55.34 35.36
C THR A 173 29.58 54.64 36.74
N PRO A 174 30.86 54.41 37.14
CA PRO A 174 31.29 53.41 38.14
C PRO A 174 31.68 53.99 39.53
N ASN A 175 31.75 53.17 40.59
CA ASN A 175 32.73 53.39 41.67
C ASN A 175 33.01 52.19 42.60
N ASN A 176 34.26 52.12 43.04
CA ASN A 176 34.94 51.15 43.91
C ASN A 176 34.39 51.03 45.36
N GLN A 177 34.49 49.84 45.97
CA GLN A 177 35.04 49.64 47.34
C GLN A 177 35.12 48.15 47.77
N ALA A 178 36.25 47.77 48.37
CA ALA A 178 36.51 46.62 49.28
C ALA A 178 37.41 47.16 50.42
N PRO A 179 37.78 46.45 51.53
CA PRO A 179 37.54 45.05 51.95
C PRO A 179 37.24 44.84 53.48
N SER A 180 37.25 43.57 53.94
CA SER A 180 37.76 43.04 55.24
C SER A 180 36.82 42.30 56.24
N ASP A 181 37.08 40.98 56.33
CA ASP A 181 37.31 40.08 57.50
C ASP A 181 36.39 40.02 58.73
N SER A 182 35.90 38.81 59.05
CA SER A 182 35.98 38.21 60.42
C SER A 182 35.70 36.68 60.44
N LEU A 183 36.70 35.90 60.84
CA LEU A 183 36.64 34.51 61.36
C LEU A 183 36.56 34.56 62.91
N PRO A 184 36.13 33.50 63.64
CA PRO A 184 37.13 32.56 64.19
C PRO A 184 36.70 31.09 64.48
N ASN A 185 37.72 30.22 64.44
CA ASN A 185 38.10 29.10 65.33
C ASN A 185 37.36 27.73 65.40
N ASN A 186 38.20 26.71 65.16
CA ASN A 186 38.12 25.24 65.27
C ASN A 186 38.15 24.76 66.77
N PRO A 187 38.07 23.44 67.17
CA PRO A 187 39.00 22.37 66.74
C PRO A 187 38.48 20.89 66.70
N LEU A 188 39.29 20.03 66.06
CA LEU A 188 39.29 18.54 66.07
C LEU A 188 39.71 17.92 67.44
N PRO A 189 39.54 16.60 67.64
CA PRO A 189 40.67 15.63 67.54
C PRO A 189 40.29 14.31 66.82
N ASN A 190 41.08 13.77 65.88
CA ASN A 190 42.32 12.96 66.01
C ASN A 190 42.06 11.44 65.95
N ASN A 191 42.65 10.76 64.95
CA ASN A 191 43.35 9.46 65.02
C ASN A 191 43.28 8.66 63.69
N GLN A 192 44.35 8.77 62.91
CA GLN A 192 44.99 7.66 62.15
C GLN A 192 45.91 6.88 63.14
N PRO A 193 46.53 5.70 62.84
CA PRO A 193 47.07 5.27 61.52
C PRO A 193 47.10 3.74 61.22
N GLY A 194 47.66 3.38 60.06
CA GLY A 194 48.31 2.07 59.81
C GLY A 194 47.85 1.37 58.51
N THR A 195 48.41 1.70 57.34
CA THR A 195 49.55 1.05 56.63
C THR A 195 49.23 -0.29 55.96
N ASP A 196 49.39 -0.27 54.63
CA ASP A 196 49.97 -1.29 53.73
C ASP A 196 49.73 -2.78 54.03
N ILE A 197 49.07 -3.49 53.10
CA ILE A 197 49.68 -4.39 52.09
C ILE A 197 48.76 -4.41 50.85
#